data_AF-A0A838RF83-F1
#
_entry.id   AF-A0A838RF83-F1
#
_cell.length_a   1.000
_cell.length_b   1.000
_cell.length_c   1.000
_cell.angle_alpha   90.00
_cell.angle_beta   90.00
_cell.angle_gamma   90.00
#
_symmetry.space_group_name_H-M   'P 1'
#
loop_
_entity.id
_entity.type
_entity.pdbx_description
1 polymer ?
#
loop_
_entity_poly.entity_id
_entity_poly.type
_entity_poly.pdbx_seq_one_letter_code
_entity_poly.pdbx_strand_id
1 'polypeptide(L)'
;MRSQSLYAVVLALAPLAGCSSERGTPTPEARAPAASAPNVVTFTAADYRFEGPAEIPAGLTQFRLTNKGTEPHHLTLVRLDQGRTFDSLMAGLRRPGPPPAWARPVGGPNAPEPGAESNAEHMLEPGNYAVLCFVPTKEGVPHLAKGMVAPLKVTAAAGPAATPGDADVVMKLVDYDFELSSPLTPGERVIRVENSAQQMHEVELAKLSPGKSVQDLIAWEMGGRK
;
A
#
# COMPACT_ATOMS: atom_id res chain seq x y z
N MET A 1 24.26 2.59 59.33
CA MET A 1 24.09 2.43 60.79
C MET A 1 22.70 1.89 61.05
N ARG A 2 22.62 0.89 61.93
CA ARG A 2 21.39 0.17 62.32
C ARG A 2 20.36 1.13 62.92
N SER A 3 19.07 0.86 62.68
CA SER A 3 18.08 0.94 63.74
C SER A 3 16.96 -0.05 63.47
N GLN A 4 16.91 -1.09 64.29
CA GLN A 4 15.72 -1.89 64.55
C GLN A 4 14.98 -1.26 65.73
N SER A 5 13.65 -1.32 65.73
CA SER A 5 12.79 -1.55 66.91
C SER A 5 11.34 -1.64 66.41
N LEU A 6 10.71 -2.81 66.43
CA LEU A 6 10.05 -3.53 67.54
C LEU A 6 8.56 -3.17 67.71
N TYR A 7 7.79 -4.25 67.80
CA TYR A 7 6.34 -4.41 67.75
C TYR A 7 5.53 -3.65 68.83
N ALA A 8 4.29 -3.33 68.48
CA ALA A 8 3.15 -3.42 69.41
C ALA A 8 1.98 -4.12 68.69
N VAL A 9 1.66 -5.33 69.14
CA VAL A 9 0.42 -6.03 68.79
C VAL A 9 -0.67 -5.49 69.70
N VAL A 10 -1.72 -4.91 69.11
CA VAL A 10 -3.00 -4.66 69.80
C VAL A 10 -4.02 -5.58 69.13
N LEU A 11 -4.44 -6.61 69.86
CA LEU A 11 -5.62 -7.40 69.53
C LEU A 11 -6.85 -6.58 69.91
N ALA A 12 -7.61 -6.12 68.92
CA ALA A 12 -8.97 -5.65 69.11
C ALA A 12 -9.91 -6.58 68.31
N LEU A 13 -10.69 -7.39 69.03
CA LEU A 13 -11.85 -8.06 68.44
C LEU A 13 -12.91 -6.99 68.12
N ALA A 14 -13.34 -6.93 66.87
CA ALA A 14 -14.51 -6.17 66.44
C ALA A 14 -15.43 -7.08 65.60
N PRO A 15 -16.75 -6.90 65.71
CA PRO A 15 -17.76 -7.89 65.36
C PRO A 15 -17.94 -8.08 63.85
N LEU A 16 -18.34 -9.30 63.45
CA LEU A 16 -18.82 -9.63 62.11
C LEU A 16 -20.12 -8.87 61.82
N ALA A 17 -20.02 -7.67 61.28
CA ALA A 17 -21.12 -7.02 60.57
C ALA A 17 -21.11 -7.53 59.13
N GLY A 18 -22.14 -8.30 58.78
CA GLY A 18 -22.35 -8.78 57.41
C GLY A 18 -22.58 -7.62 56.45
N CYS A 19 -21.59 -7.34 55.61
CA CYS A 19 -21.81 -6.53 54.41
C CYS A 19 -22.44 -7.44 53.34
N SER A 20 -23.73 -7.24 53.08
CA SER A 20 -24.34 -7.67 51.82
C SER A 20 -23.62 -6.97 50.68
N SER A 21 -22.73 -7.70 50.01
CA SER A 21 -22.16 -7.27 48.75
C SER A 21 -23.23 -7.37 47.67
N GLU A 22 -23.82 -6.22 47.33
CA GLU A 22 -24.49 -6.07 46.05
C GLU A 22 -23.45 -6.38 44.97
N ARG A 23 -23.56 -7.58 44.37
CA ARG A 23 -22.87 -7.92 43.14
C ARG A 23 -23.43 -7.02 42.06
N GLY A 24 -22.83 -5.85 41.91
CA GLY A 24 -22.97 -5.04 40.70
C GLY A 24 -22.58 -5.93 39.52
N THR A 25 -23.55 -6.17 38.64
CA THR A 25 -23.33 -6.83 37.36
C THR A 25 -22.20 -6.06 36.63
N PRO A 26 -21.12 -6.71 36.18
CA PRO A 26 -20.11 -6.01 35.39
C PRO A 26 -20.79 -5.44 34.16
N THR A 27 -20.77 -4.12 34.00
CA THR A 27 -21.19 -3.46 32.76
C THR A 27 -20.36 -4.08 31.64
N PRO A 28 -20.96 -4.63 30.57
CA PRO A 28 -20.20 -5.12 29.44
C PRO A 28 -19.35 -3.97 28.90
N GLU A 29 -18.03 -4.11 29.01
CA GLU A 29 -17.10 -3.18 28.38
C GLU A 29 -17.44 -3.20 26.89
N ALA A 30 -17.86 -2.04 26.36
CA ALA A 30 -18.29 -1.93 24.98
C ALA A 30 -17.13 -2.38 24.09
N ARG A 31 -17.26 -3.56 23.50
CA ARG A 31 -16.27 -4.10 22.57
C ARG A 31 -16.05 -3.05 21.49
N ALA A 32 -14.82 -2.57 21.37
CA ALA A 32 -14.45 -1.64 20.31
C ALA A 32 -14.95 -2.22 18.97
N PRO A 33 -15.56 -1.40 18.09
CA PRO A 33 -16.04 -1.88 16.81
C PRO A 33 -14.87 -2.55 16.07
N ALA A 34 -15.12 -3.73 15.50
CA ALA A 34 -14.12 -4.40 14.68
C ALA A 34 -13.72 -3.46 13.53
N ALA A 35 -12.41 -3.29 13.31
CA ALA A 35 -11.91 -2.47 12.22
C ALA A 35 -12.49 -2.98 10.89
N SER A 36 -12.99 -2.05 10.06
CA SER A 36 -13.40 -2.36 8.69
C SER A 36 -12.21 -2.97 7.94
N ALA A 37 -12.45 -4.00 7.11
CA ALA A 37 -11.43 -4.52 6.21
C ALA A 37 -11.18 -3.53 5.05
N PRO A 38 -9.97 -3.51 4.46
CA PRO A 38 -9.70 -2.78 3.23
C PRO A 38 -10.64 -3.22 2.09
N ASN A 39 -10.94 -2.31 1.17
CA ASN A 39 -11.48 -2.70 -0.13
C ASN A 39 -10.44 -3.56 -0.85
N VAL A 40 -10.85 -4.62 -1.54
CA VAL A 40 -9.95 -5.40 -2.41
C VAL A 40 -10.42 -5.21 -3.85
N VAL A 41 -9.55 -4.66 -4.68
CA VAL A 41 -9.83 -4.36 -6.08
C VAL A 41 -8.83 -5.10 -6.96
N THR A 42 -9.34 -5.96 -7.84
CA THR A 42 -8.50 -6.72 -8.77
C THR A 42 -8.53 -6.11 -10.16
N PHE A 43 -7.34 -5.92 -10.72
CA PHE A 43 -7.13 -5.69 -12.14
C PHE A 43 -6.39 -6.88 -12.75
N THR A 44 -6.87 -7.36 -13.89
CA THR A 44 -6.13 -8.29 -14.73
C THR A 44 -5.48 -7.51 -15.85
N ALA A 45 -4.16 -7.59 -15.94
CA ALA A 45 -3.42 -7.10 -17.10
C ALA A 45 -3.33 -8.20 -18.16
N ALA A 46 -3.48 -7.78 -19.41
CA ALA A 46 -3.04 -8.52 -20.57
C ALA A 46 -2.32 -7.53 -21.48
N ASP A 47 -1.65 -8.02 -22.54
CA ASP A 47 -0.80 -7.17 -23.35
C ASP A 47 -1.57 -5.92 -23.85
N TYR A 48 -1.12 -4.78 -23.31
CA TYR A 48 -1.58 -3.42 -23.57
C TYR A 48 -3.02 -3.09 -23.14
N ARG A 49 -3.61 -3.85 -22.21
CA ARG A 49 -4.94 -3.55 -21.66
C ARG A 49 -5.10 -3.92 -20.20
N PHE A 50 -6.03 -3.24 -19.54
CA PHE A 50 -6.51 -3.59 -18.21
C PHE A 50 -7.95 -4.09 -18.26
N GLU A 51 -8.23 -5.14 -17.50
CA GLU A 51 -9.59 -5.61 -17.19
C GLU A 51 -9.81 -5.39 -15.69
N GLY A 52 -10.80 -4.59 -15.31
CA GLY A 52 -11.09 -4.23 -13.92
C GLY A 52 -12.30 -3.31 -13.80
N PRO A 53 -12.69 -2.91 -12.58
CA PRO A 53 -13.84 -2.06 -12.38
C PRO A 53 -13.58 -0.63 -12.87
N ALA A 54 -14.62 0.01 -13.42
CA ALA A 54 -14.59 1.43 -13.76
C ALA A 54 -14.92 2.33 -12.57
N GLU A 55 -15.50 1.79 -11.50
CA GLU A 55 -15.91 2.52 -10.30
C GLU A 55 -15.66 1.69 -9.03
N ILE A 56 -15.13 2.34 -7.99
CA ILE A 56 -14.87 1.74 -6.67
C ILE A 56 -15.21 2.75 -5.55
N PRO A 57 -15.53 2.31 -4.32
CA PRO A 57 -15.72 3.23 -3.19
C PRO A 57 -14.38 3.81 -2.70
N ALA A 58 -14.42 5.02 -2.12
CA ALA A 58 -13.29 5.59 -1.39
C ALA A 58 -12.93 4.77 -0.14
N GLY A 59 -11.71 5.01 0.38
CA GLY A 59 -11.15 4.34 1.55
C GLY A 59 -9.88 3.55 1.24
N LEU A 60 -9.35 2.88 2.26
CA LEU A 60 -8.19 2.01 2.12
C LEU A 60 -8.51 0.88 1.16
N THR A 61 -7.71 0.76 0.11
CA THR A 61 -7.93 -0.16 -1.00
C THR A 61 -6.64 -0.91 -1.31
N GLN A 62 -6.69 -2.24 -1.23
CA GLN A 62 -5.67 -3.13 -1.76
C GLN A 62 -5.95 -3.38 -3.24
N PHE A 63 -5.03 -2.90 -4.08
CA PHE A 63 -5.02 -3.21 -5.49
C PHE A 63 -4.23 -4.48 -5.72
N ARG A 64 -4.90 -5.48 -6.31
CA ARG A 64 -4.29 -6.71 -6.79
C ARG A 64 -4.16 -6.65 -8.29
N LEU A 65 -2.94 -6.81 -8.79
CA LEU A 65 -2.65 -6.91 -10.20
C LEU A 65 -2.29 -8.35 -10.55
N THR A 66 -3.07 -8.98 -11.43
CA THR A 66 -2.73 -10.28 -12.01
C THR A 66 -2.25 -10.06 -13.44
N ASN A 67 -1.04 -10.53 -13.76
CA ASN A 67 -0.52 -10.44 -15.11
C ASN A 67 -0.83 -11.72 -15.91
N LYS A 68 -1.72 -11.62 -16.91
CA LYS A 68 -2.01 -12.68 -17.89
C LYS A 68 -1.44 -12.38 -19.28
N GLY A 69 -0.68 -11.30 -19.40
CA GLY A 69 0.06 -10.96 -20.62
C GLY A 69 1.34 -11.78 -20.76
N THR A 70 2.06 -11.50 -21.84
CA THR A 70 3.39 -12.06 -22.09
C THR A 70 4.50 -11.08 -21.72
N GLU A 71 4.18 -9.80 -21.61
CA GLU A 71 5.07 -8.75 -21.11
C GLU A 71 4.82 -8.47 -19.61
N PRO A 72 5.81 -7.91 -18.88
CA PRO A 72 5.57 -7.35 -17.56
C PRO A 72 4.59 -6.18 -17.65
N HIS A 73 3.59 -6.14 -16.79
CA HIS A 73 2.61 -5.05 -16.74
C HIS A 73 2.47 -4.59 -15.30
N HIS A 74 2.69 -3.30 -15.04
CA HIS A 74 2.41 -2.71 -13.73
C HIS A 74 1.05 -1.99 -13.74
N LEU A 75 0.62 -1.52 -12.58
CA LEU A 75 -0.55 -0.67 -12.44
C LEU A 75 -0.17 0.58 -11.66
N THR A 76 -0.19 1.74 -12.31
CA THR A 76 -0.02 3.03 -11.63
C THR A 76 -1.33 3.80 -11.63
N LEU A 77 -1.78 4.19 -10.44
CA LEU A 77 -2.88 5.13 -10.24
C LEU A 77 -2.38 6.56 -10.37
N VAL A 78 -3.16 7.37 -11.07
CA VAL A 78 -2.98 8.82 -11.18
C VAL A 78 -4.30 9.48 -10.81
N ARG A 79 -4.29 10.33 -9.78
CA ARG A 79 -5.45 11.16 -9.42
C ARG A 79 -5.54 12.35 -10.37
N LEU A 80 -6.74 12.66 -10.82
CA LEU A 80 -7.03 13.79 -11.69
C LEU A 80 -7.67 14.89 -10.84
N ASP A 81 -6.84 15.82 -10.37
CA ASP A 81 -7.25 16.90 -9.49
C ASP A 81 -8.06 17.97 -10.23
N GLN A 82 -8.65 18.91 -9.49
CA GLN A 82 -9.41 20.05 -10.04
C GLN A 82 -10.61 19.61 -10.92
N GLY A 83 -11.19 18.43 -10.64
CA GLY A 83 -12.32 17.88 -11.38
C GLY A 83 -11.96 17.43 -12.81
N ARG A 84 -10.68 17.27 -13.14
CA ARG A 84 -10.23 16.85 -14.47
C ARG A 84 -10.71 15.45 -14.80
N THR A 85 -10.91 15.21 -16.09
CA THR A 85 -11.47 13.96 -16.62
C THR A 85 -10.38 13.11 -17.25
N PHE A 86 -10.68 11.83 -17.46
CA PHE A 86 -9.84 10.93 -18.24
C PHE A 86 -9.57 11.48 -19.65
N ASP A 87 -10.57 12.06 -20.31
CA ASP A 87 -10.39 12.70 -21.63
C ASP A 87 -9.41 13.88 -21.56
N SER A 88 -9.43 14.66 -20.47
CA SER A 88 -8.46 15.72 -20.25
C SER A 88 -7.03 15.17 -20.14
N LEU A 89 -6.87 13.99 -19.52
CA LEU A 89 -5.59 13.29 -19.41
C LEU A 89 -5.13 12.83 -20.79
N MET A 90 -5.99 12.16 -21.55
CA MET A 90 -5.65 11.68 -22.89
C MET A 90 -5.28 12.83 -23.84
N ALA A 91 -5.98 13.97 -23.76
CA ALA A 91 -5.61 15.17 -24.50
C ALA A 91 -4.27 15.75 -24.02
N GLY A 92 -4.00 15.70 -22.72
CA GLY A 92 -2.73 16.11 -22.13
C GLY A 92 -1.55 15.27 -22.60
N LEU A 93 -1.66 13.94 -22.55
CA LEU A 93 -0.61 12.98 -22.92
C LEU A 93 -0.22 13.02 -24.40
N ARG A 94 -1.10 13.53 -25.27
CA ARG A 94 -0.78 13.75 -26.70
C ARG A 94 0.11 14.95 -26.95
N ARG A 95 0.29 15.83 -25.95
CA ARG A 95 1.15 17.02 -26.07
C ARG A 95 2.56 16.69 -25.57
N PRO A 96 3.62 17.08 -26.29
CA PRO A 96 4.97 16.97 -25.79
C PRO A 96 5.15 17.79 -24.50
N GLY A 97 5.96 17.27 -23.57
CA GLY A 97 6.31 17.97 -22.33
C GLY A 97 6.03 17.14 -21.07
N PRO A 98 6.21 17.74 -19.88
CA PRO A 98 5.93 17.07 -18.62
C PRO A 98 4.44 16.75 -18.47
N PRO A 99 4.08 15.73 -17.67
CA PRO A 99 2.69 15.48 -17.31
C PRO A 99 2.02 16.73 -16.73
N PRO A 100 0.73 16.96 -17.00
CA PRO A 100 0.01 18.08 -16.41
C PRO A 100 0.06 18.03 -14.87
N ALA A 101 0.29 19.18 -14.21
CA ALA A 101 0.42 19.23 -12.75
C ALA A 101 -0.81 18.76 -11.96
N TRP A 102 -1.99 18.73 -12.59
CA TRP A 102 -3.23 18.20 -12.00
C TRP A 102 -3.36 16.68 -12.12
N ALA A 103 -2.48 16.01 -12.89
CA ALA A 103 -2.40 14.56 -12.99
C ALA A 103 -1.39 14.05 -11.96
N ARG A 104 -1.84 13.84 -10.73
CA ARG A 104 -1.00 13.54 -9.59
C ARG A 104 -0.77 12.03 -9.46
N PRO A 105 0.49 11.55 -9.55
CA PRO A 105 0.80 10.14 -9.32
C PRO A 105 0.45 9.72 -7.89
N VAL A 106 -0.09 8.52 -7.77
CA VAL A 106 -0.42 7.88 -6.48
C VAL A 106 0.46 6.64 -6.26
N GLY A 107 0.80 5.93 -7.35
CA GLY A 107 1.55 4.68 -7.30
C GLY A 107 0.64 3.48 -7.54
N GLY A 108 1.08 2.28 -7.14
CA GLY A 108 0.32 1.05 -7.31
C GLY A 108 1.26 -0.16 -7.35
N PRO A 109 0.73 -1.36 -7.64
CA PRO A 109 1.55 -2.56 -7.68
C PRO A 109 2.49 -2.55 -8.90
N ASN A 110 3.75 -2.91 -8.68
CA ASN A 110 4.75 -3.11 -9.75
C ASN A 110 4.39 -4.32 -10.61
N ALA A 111 5.13 -4.49 -11.71
CA ALA A 111 4.89 -5.55 -12.67
C ALA A 111 5.26 -6.92 -12.08
N PRO A 112 4.28 -7.83 -11.88
CA PRO A 112 4.63 -9.21 -11.62
C PRO A 112 5.00 -9.89 -12.94
N GLU A 113 5.80 -10.95 -12.84
CA GLU A 113 6.09 -11.83 -13.98
C GLU A 113 4.81 -12.35 -14.64
N PRO A 114 4.85 -12.71 -15.94
CA PRO A 114 3.74 -13.37 -16.60
C PRO A 114 3.20 -14.56 -15.79
N GLY A 115 1.89 -14.54 -15.52
CA GLY A 115 1.19 -15.55 -14.72
C GLY A 115 1.20 -15.31 -13.21
N ALA A 116 1.91 -14.30 -12.71
CA ALA A 116 1.99 -13.97 -11.29
C ALA A 116 1.10 -12.77 -10.90
N GLU A 117 1.11 -12.47 -9.59
CA GLU A 117 0.39 -11.34 -9.01
C GLU A 117 1.28 -10.47 -8.13
N SER A 118 0.91 -9.19 -8.02
CA SER A 118 1.50 -8.21 -7.11
C SER A 118 0.39 -7.37 -6.48
N ASN A 119 0.67 -6.77 -5.31
CA ASN A 119 -0.31 -5.99 -4.58
C ASN A 119 0.28 -4.66 -4.08
N ALA A 120 -0.55 -3.63 -3.98
CA ALA A 120 -0.23 -2.39 -3.28
C ALA A 120 -1.49 -1.81 -2.62
N GLU A 121 -1.33 -1.22 -1.45
CA GLU A 121 -2.44 -0.59 -0.71
C GLU A 121 -2.35 0.93 -0.78
N HIS A 122 -3.49 1.57 -1.02
CA HIS A 122 -3.62 3.02 -1.08
C HIS A 122 -4.87 3.50 -0.36
N MET A 123 -4.75 4.59 0.37
CA MET A 123 -5.91 5.34 0.87
C MET A 123 -6.44 6.23 -0.26
N LEU A 124 -7.68 5.99 -0.71
CA LEU A 124 -8.28 6.74 -1.81
C LEU A 124 -9.34 7.73 -1.33
N GLU A 125 -9.31 8.92 -1.91
CA GLU A 125 -10.35 9.94 -1.75
C GLU A 125 -11.33 9.87 -2.93
N PRO A 126 -12.60 10.31 -2.77
CA PRO A 126 -13.51 10.46 -3.89
C PRO A 126 -12.93 11.36 -4.98
N GLY A 127 -13.05 10.94 -6.24
CA GLY A 127 -12.43 11.66 -7.35
C GLY A 127 -12.39 10.90 -8.66
N ASN A 128 -11.76 11.51 -9.65
CA ASN A 128 -11.45 10.86 -10.92
C ASN A 128 -9.99 10.41 -10.89
N TYR A 129 -9.76 9.18 -11.32
CA TYR A 129 -8.46 8.55 -11.40
C TYR A 129 -8.27 7.96 -12.79
N ALA A 130 -7.02 7.72 -13.13
CA ALA A 130 -6.63 6.92 -14.28
C ALA A 130 -5.71 5.80 -13.82
N VAL A 131 -5.81 4.67 -14.50
CA VAL A 131 -4.96 3.49 -14.37
C VAL A 131 -4.05 3.44 -15.59
N LEU A 132 -2.73 3.42 -15.40
CA LEU A 132 -1.73 3.50 -16.48
C LEU A 132 -0.68 2.40 -16.33
N CYS A 133 -0.12 1.96 -17.46
CA CYS A 133 1.11 1.17 -17.51
C CYS A 133 2.23 1.95 -18.22
N PHE A 134 3.35 2.17 -17.54
CA PHE A 134 4.54 2.85 -18.07
C PHE A 134 5.64 1.89 -18.51
N VAL A 135 5.50 0.59 -18.24
CA VAL A 135 6.47 -0.42 -18.67
C VAL A 135 6.68 -0.31 -20.18
N PRO A 136 7.94 -0.22 -20.66
CA PRO A 136 8.22 -0.19 -22.08
C PRO A 136 8.17 -1.58 -22.70
N THR A 137 7.80 -1.65 -23.99
CA THR A 137 8.09 -2.83 -24.81
C THR A 137 9.60 -3.01 -24.96
N LYS A 138 10.03 -4.13 -25.57
CA LYS A 138 11.44 -4.37 -25.91
C LYS A 138 12.05 -3.28 -26.79
N GLU A 139 11.23 -2.61 -27.60
CA GLU A 139 11.60 -1.51 -28.49
C GLU A 139 11.58 -0.14 -27.79
N GLY A 140 11.29 -0.10 -26.48
CA GLY A 140 11.29 1.14 -25.68
C GLY A 140 9.97 1.91 -25.71
N VAL A 141 8.90 1.38 -26.30
CA VAL A 141 7.61 2.07 -26.39
C VAL A 141 6.82 1.83 -25.11
N PRO A 142 6.45 2.86 -24.31
CA PRO A 142 5.66 2.64 -23.10
C PRO A 142 4.27 2.08 -23.42
N HIS A 143 3.79 1.14 -22.62
CA HIS A 143 2.50 0.48 -22.86
C HIS A 143 1.31 1.44 -22.92
N LEU A 144 1.31 2.53 -22.15
CA LEU A 144 0.28 3.57 -22.26
C LEU A 144 0.20 4.18 -23.68
N ALA A 145 1.32 4.29 -24.40
CA ALA A 145 1.34 4.78 -25.78
C ALA A 145 0.76 3.76 -26.75
N LYS A 146 0.66 2.49 -26.33
CA LYS A 146 -0.06 1.41 -27.04
C LYS A 146 -1.53 1.30 -26.61
N GLY A 147 -1.99 2.17 -25.72
CA GLY A 147 -3.39 2.24 -25.27
C GLY A 147 -3.64 1.63 -23.90
N MET A 148 -2.61 1.24 -23.14
CA MET A 148 -2.77 0.64 -21.82
C MET A 148 -3.09 1.68 -20.74
N VAL A 149 -4.31 2.21 -20.83
CA VAL A 149 -4.89 3.23 -19.97
C VAL A 149 -6.36 2.90 -19.69
N ALA A 150 -6.83 3.15 -18.47
CA ALA A 150 -8.25 3.00 -18.14
C ALA A 150 -8.72 4.09 -17.17
N PRO A 151 -9.97 4.58 -17.29
CA PRO A 151 -10.57 5.46 -16.30
C PRO A 151 -10.94 4.68 -15.03
N LEU A 152 -10.84 5.33 -13.88
CA LEU A 152 -11.34 4.82 -12.61
C LEU A 152 -12.05 5.94 -11.85
N LYS A 153 -13.31 5.73 -11.49
CA LYS A 153 -14.06 6.63 -10.62
C LYS A 153 -13.96 6.12 -9.18
N VAL A 154 -13.55 7.00 -8.26
CA VAL A 154 -13.67 6.73 -6.83
C VAL A 154 -14.88 7.49 -6.29
N THR A 155 -15.87 6.77 -5.78
CA THR A 155 -17.09 7.35 -5.20
C THR A 155 -16.96 7.56 -3.70
N ALA A 156 -18.00 8.12 -3.08
CA ALA A 156 -18.05 8.24 -1.62
C ALA A 156 -17.90 6.86 -0.97
N ALA A 157 -17.29 6.83 0.21
CA ALA A 157 -17.16 5.60 0.97
C ALA A 157 -18.55 5.03 1.29
N ALA A 158 -18.72 3.72 1.13
CA ALA A 158 -19.97 3.03 1.43
C ALA A 158 -20.21 2.82 2.94
N GLY A 159 -19.21 3.15 3.77
CA GLY A 159 -19.23 2.98 5.22
C GLY A 159 -17.95 3.53 5.87
N PRO A 160 -17.71 3.22 7.15
CA PRO A 160 -16.50 3.64 7.85
C PRO A 160 -15.25 3.13 7.13
N ALA A 161 -14.32 4.02 6.82
CA ALA A 161 -13.08 3.68 6.15
C ALA A 161 -12.19 2.82 7.06
N ALA A 162 -11.66 1.72 6.50
CA ALA A 162 -10.56 1.00 7.11
C ALA A 162 -9.33 1.91 7.23
N THR A 163 -8.56 1.74 8.29
CA THR A 163 -7.25 2.41 8.46
C THR A 163 -6.13 1.47 8.05
N PRO A 164 -5.00 1.97 7.52
CA PRO A 164 -3.83 1.13 7.28
C PRO A 164 -3.46 0.38 8.56
N GLY A 165 -3.15 -0.91 8.43
CA GLY A 165 -2.61 -1.70 9.53
C GLY A 165 -1.21 -1.26 9.91
N ASP A 166 -0.68 -1.85 10.98
CA ASP A 166 0.73 -1.67 11.34
C ASP A 166 1.63 -2.26 10.25
N ALA A 167 2.71 -1.55 9.93
CA ALA A 167 3.73 -2.04 9.01
C ALA A 167 4.80 -2.81 9.79
N ASP A 168 5.26 -3.94 9.26
CA ASP A 168 6.42 -4.66 9.81
C ASP A 168 7.71 -3.86 9.60
N VAL A 169 7.83 -3.19 8.45
CA VAL A 169 9.00 -2.40 8.05
C VAL A 169 8.57 -1.13 7.34
N VAL A 170 9.23 -0.02 7.66
CA VAL A 170 9.15 1.21 6.85
C VAL A 170 10.36 1.26 5.94
N MET A 171 10.10 1.44 4.64
CA MET A 171 11.12 1.67 3.63
C MET A 171 10.99 3.09 3.09
N LYS A 172 12.00 3.92 3.35
CA LYS A 172 12.07 5.25 2.76
C LYS A 172 12.83 5.20 1.45
N LEU A 173 12.21 5.72 0.40
CA LEU A 173 12.86 6.02 -0.86
C LEU A 173 13.51 7.39 -0.71
N VAL A 174 14.83 7.41 -0.74
CA VAL A 174 15.63 8.64 -0.82
C VAL A 174 16.37 8.61 -2.17
N ASP A 175 16.82 9.76 -2.67
CA ASP A 175 17.10 9.94 -4.11
C ASP A 175 17.84 8.79 -4.82
N TYR A 176 18.87 8.21 -4.19
CA TYR A 176 19.60 7.08 -4.77
C TYR A 176 19.84 5.95 -3.75
N ASP A 177 18.99 5.84 -2.72
CA ASP A 177 19.14 4.84 -1.66
C ASP A 177 17.79 4.43 -1.04
N PHE A 178 17.79 3.34 -0.28
CA PHE A 178 16.65 2.83 0.48
C PHE A 178 17.00 2.74 1.95
N GLU A 179 16.28 3.47 2.80
CA GLU A 179 16.44 3.35 4.25
C GLU A 179 15.36 2.42 4.82
N LEU A 180 15.79 1.34 5.48
CA LEU A 180 14.89 0.41 6.15
C LEU A 180 14.87 0.66 7.66
N SER A 181 13.68 0.69 8.26
CA SER A 181 13.52 0.79 9.73
C SER A 181 14.09 -0.42 10.46
N SER A 182 14.15 -1.56 9.79
CA SER A 182 14.73 -2.82 10.28
C SER A 182 15.03 -3.75 9.09
N PRO A 183 15.97 -4.70 9.23
CA PRO A 183 16.23 -5.68 8.18
C PRO A 183 14.96 -6.47 7.80
N LEU A 184 14.77 -6.71 6.50
CA LEU A 184 13.71 -7.60 6.03
C LEU A 184 14.00 -9.04 6.51
N THR A 185 12.97 -9.72 7.00
CA THR A 185 13.05 -11.11 7.45
C THR A 185 12.13 -11.98 6.60
N PRO A 186 12.45 -13.29 6.44
CA PRO A 186 11.61 -14.20 5.67
C PRO A 186 10.16 -14.24 6.16
N GLY A 187 9.23 -14.46 5.22
CA GLY A 187 7.79 -14.56 5.48
C GLY A 187 6.99 -13.47 4.75
N GLU A 188 5.68 -13.49 4.97
CA GLU A 188 4.80 -12.40 4.56
C GLU A 188 5.06 -11.18 5.44
N ARG A 189 5.23 -10.01 4.81
CA ARG A 189 5.54 -8.74 5.48
C ARG A 189 4.74 -7.60 4.87
N VAL A 190 4.23 -6.71 5.70
CA VAL A 190 3.68 -5.42 5.30
C VAL A 190 4.79 -4.38 5.33
N ILE A 191 5.16 -3.86 4.16
CA ILE A 191 6.17 -2.81 4.03
C ILE A 191 5.46 -1.49 3.73
N ARG A 192 5.60 -0.50 4.61
CA ARG A 192 5.17 0.87 4.31
C ARG A 192 6.26 1.58 3.52
N VAL A 193 5.94 1.94 2.28
CA VAL A 193 6.86 2.67 1.41
C VAL A 193 6.60 4.17 1.53
N GLU A 194 7.65 4.93 1.83
CA GLU A 194 7.60 6.38 1.98
C GLU A 194 8.55 7.03 0.97
N ASN A 195 8.02 7.74 -0.03
CA ASN A 195 8.86 8.58 -0.87
C ASN A 195 9.25 9.85 -0.09
N SER A 196 10.50 9.91 0.37
CA SER A 196 11.07 11.03 1.13
C SER A 196 11.92 11.98 0.27
N ALA A 197 11.90 11.79 -1.05
CA ALA A 197 12.68 12.54 -2.02
C ALA A 197 11.81 13.54 -2.81
N GLN A 198 12.48 14.47 -3.52
CA GLN A 198 11.79 15.46 -4.37
C GLN A 198 11.29 14.85 -5.67
N GLN A 199 11.92 13.76 -6.11
CA GLN A 199 11.57 13.05 -7.32
C GLN A 199 10.63 11.89 -7.02
N MET A 200 9.90 11.44 -8.04
CA MET A 200 9.21 10.17 -7.95
C MET A 200 10.23 9.04 -7.88
N HIS A 201 10.01 8.11 -6.96
CA HIS A 201 10.80 6.89 -6.84
C HIS A 201 9.90 5.67 -6.88
N GLU A 202 10.49 4.57 -7.33
CA GLU A 202 9.89 3.25 -7.38
C GLU A 202 10.81 2.29 -6.62
N VAL A 203 10.22 1.30 -5.94
CA VAL A 203 10.97 0.17 -5.38
C VAL A 203 10.46 -1.09 -6.02
N GLU A 204 11.36 -1.91 -6.53
CA GLU A 204 11.07 -3.28 -6.92
C GLU A 204 11.83 -4.25 -6.00
N LEU A 205 11.15 -5.30 -5.53
CA LEU A 205 11.76 -6.35 -4.73
C LEU A 205 11.94 -7.61 -5.57
N ALA A 206 13.18 -7.88 -5.96
CA ALA A 206 13.54 -9.05 -6.74
C ALA A 206 14.32 -10.07 -5.90
N LYS A 207 13.98 -11.36 -6.06
CA LYS A 207 14.78 -12.46 -5.51
C LYS A 207 15.84 -12.86 -6.52
N LEU A 208 17.11 -12.68 -6.16
CA LEU A 208 18.23 -13.14 -6.98
C LEU A 208 18.24 -14.67 -7.07
N SER A 209 18.58 -15.17 -8.27
CA SER A 209 18.84 -16.60 -8.48
C SER A 209 19.95 -17.11 -7.57
N PRO A 210 19.94 -18.40 -7.17
CA PRO A 210 20.97 -18.95 -6.29
C PRO A 210 22.39 -18.64 -6.77
N GLY A 211 23.22 -18.10 -5.87
CA GLY A 211 24.61 -17.74 -6.15
C GLY A 211 24.81 -16.45 -6.94
N LYS A 212 23.75 -15.71 -7.30
CA LYS A 212 23.85 -14.40 -7.96
C LYS A 212 23.97 -13.25 -6.96
N SER A 213 24.73 -12.24 -7.36
CA SER A 213 24.97 -10.99 -6.64
C SER A 213 24.19 -9.83 -7.23
N VAL A 214 24.17 -8.69 -6.53
CA VAL A 214 23.62 -7.43 -7.06
C VAL A 214 24.42 -6.97 -8.29
N GLN A 215 25.74 -7.21 -8.32
CA GLN A 215 26.56 -6.88 -9.49
C GLN A 215 26.17 -7.70 -10.71
N ASP A 216 25.80 -8.99 -10.54
CA ASP A 216 25.26 -9.80 -11.64
C ASP A 216 23.95 -9.23 -12.17
N LEU A 217 23.06 -8.77 -11.28
CA LEU A 217 21.81 -8.12 -11.67
C LEU A 217 22.07 -6.84 -12.48
N ILE A 218 22.96 -5.97 -12.00
CA ILE A 218 23.33 -4.73 -12.69
C ILE A 218 23.91 -5.05 -14.08
N ALA A 219 24.81 -6.03 -14.17
CA ALA A 219 25.41 -6.43 -15.43
C ALA A 219 24.36 -6.98 -16.42
N TRP A 220 23.39 -7.75 -15.95
CA TRP A 220 22.30 -8.30 -16.75
C TRP A 220 21.37 -7.20 -17.28
N GLU A 221 20.96 -6.25 -16.43
CA GLU A 221 20.14 -5.09 -16.82
C GLU A 221 20.87 -4.24 -17.88
N MET A 222 22.12 -3.87 -17.62
CA MET A 222 22.94 -3.07 -18.55
C MET A 222 23.28 -3.84 -19.84
N GLY A 223 23.26 -5.18 -19.80
CA GLY A 223 23.42 -6.07 -20.94
C GLY A 223 22.15 -6.24 -21.79
N GLY A 224 21.07 -5.54 -21.46
CA GLY A 224 19.80 -5.61 -22.19
C GLY A 224 18.95 -6.82 -21.81
N ARG A 225 19.07 -7.28 -20.55
CA ARG A 225 18.27 -8.36 -19.97
C ARG A 225 18.39 -9.69 -20.72
N LYS A 226 19.61 -10.02 -21.16
CA LYS A 226 19.96 -11.26 -21.87
C LYS A 226 20.86 -12.16 -21.03
#